data_AF-A0A3D2R1I4-F1
#
_entry.id   AF-A0A3D2R1I4-F1
#
_cell.length_a   1.000
_cell.length_b   1.000
_cell.length_c   1.000
_cell.angle_alpha   90.00
_cell.angle_beta   90.00
_cell.angle_gamma   90.00
#
_symmetry.space_group_name_H-M   'P 1'
#
loop_
_entity.id
_entity.type
_entity.pdbx_description
1 polymer ?
#
loop_
_entity_poly.entity_id
_entity_poly.type
_entity_poly.pdbx_seq_one_letter_code
_entity_poly.pdbx_strand_id
1 'polypeptide(L)'
;MTIKSSSRQFFWLFFIVGFFLAIFLWVSEYFSHQIFIGELERQISICSESSKECGLDKLISISTELLNANQAKIIELDLLIDSYYQSLMKTLLIFIVFLLIGCIPLLKDIYYEIRSHINLHR
;
A
#
# COMPACT_ATOMS: atom_id res chain seq x y z
N MET A 1 2.75 32.51 -17.88
CA MET A 1 2.83 31.07 -17.56
C MET A 1 2.76 30.23 -18.82
N THR A 2 3.86 30.14 -19.56
CA THR A 2 3.96 29.25 -20.74
C THR A 2 4.54 27.91 -20.31
N ILE A 3 3.68 27.03 -19.78
CA ILE A 3 4.04 25.64 -19.53
C ILE A 3 4.27 24.95 -20.89
N LYS A 4 5.42 24.32 -21.09
CA LYS A 4 5.70 23.60 -22.34
C LYS A 4 4.74 22.42 -22.49
N SER A 5 4.23 22.19 -23.69
CA SER A 5 3.37 21.01 -23.97
C SER A 5 4.03 19.69 -23.51
N SER A 6 5.36 19.60 -23.62
CA SER A 6 6.14 18.44 -23.19
C SER A 6 6.12 18.20 -21.67
N SER A 7 6.16 19.24 -20.81
CA SER A 7 6.11 19.05 -19.35
C SER A 7 4.72 18.60 -18.90
N ARG A 8 3.67 19.07 -19.56
CA ARG A 8 2.29 18.59 -19.35
C ARG A 8 2.13 17.13 -19.77
N GLN A 9 2.65 16.74 -20.93
CA GLN A 9 2.61 15.34 -21.41
C GLN A 9 3.39 14.40 -20.47
N PHE A 10 4.55 14.83 -19.98
CA PHE A 10 5.34 14.05 -19.02
C PHE A 10 4.59 13.84 -17.70
N PHE A 11 3.98 14.90 -17.15
CA PHE A 11 3.14 14.78 -15.95
C PHE A 11 2.00 13.77 -16.15
N TRP A 12 1.25 13.89 -17.25
CA TRP A 12 0.14 12.98 -17.54
C TRP A 12 0.58 11.52 -17.70
N LEU A 13 1.75 11.29 -18.30
CA LEU A 13 2.30 9.94 -18.44
C LEU A 13 2.55 9.31 -17.06
N PHE A 14 3.25 10.02 -16.16
CA PHE A 14 3.53 9.52 -14.82
C PHE A 14 2.28 9.41 -13.96
N PHE A 15 1.34 10.34 -14.11
CA PHE A 15 0.05 10.30 -13.43
C PHE A 15 -0.75 9.05 -13.82
N ILE A 16 -0.90 8.79 -15.13
CA ILE A 16 -1.68 7.65 -15.63
C ILE A 16 -1.02 6.33 -15.21
N VAL A 17 0.29 6.20 -15.39
CA VAL A 17 1.02 4.99 -15.00
C VAL A 17 0.93 4.76 -13.49
N GLY A 18 1.17 5.79 -12.68
CA GLY A 18 1.08 5.71 -11.22
C GLY A 18 -0.34 5.37 -10.75
N PHE A 19 -1.36 5.93 -11.38
CA PHE A 19 -2.76 5.68 -11.05
C PHE A 19 -3.16 4.23 -11.31
N PHE A 20 -2.85 3.70 -12.50
CA PHE A 20 -3.14 2.31 -12.83
C PHE A 20 -2.36 1.33 -11.95
N LEU A 21 -1.09 1.63 -11.67
CA LEU A 21 -0.28 0.81 -10.76
C LEU A 21 -0.87 0.80 -9.34
N ALA A 22 -1.27 1.97 -8.82
CA ALA A 22 -1.86 2.07 -7.49
C ALA A 22 -3.19 1.30 -7.38
N ILE A 23 -4.05 1.40 -8.40
CA ILE A 23 -5.29 0.60 -8.47
C ILE A 23 -4.96 -0.90 -8.50
N PHE A 24 -4.01 -1.31 -9.35
CA PHE A 24 -3.64 -2.72 -9.46
C PHE A 24 -3.12 -3.29 -8.14
N LEU A 25 -2.21 -2.58 -7.48
CA LEU A 25 -1.69 -2.94 -6.16
C LEU A 25 -2.80 -2.98 -5.12
N TRP A 26 -3.68 -1.98 -5.10
CA TRP A 26 -4.78 -1.92 -4.16
C TRP A 26 -5.76 -3.10 -4.31
N VAL A 27 -6.14 -3.41 -5.55
CA VAL A 27 -7.02 -4.55 -5.85
C VAL A 27 -6.36 -5.87 -5.47
N SER A 28 -5.07 -6.04 -5.80
CA SER A 28 -4.30 -7.21 -5.41
C SER A 28 -4.26 -7.39 -3.89
N GLU A 29 -4.00 -6.31 -3.16
CA GLU A 29 -3.95 -6.34 -1.70
C GLU A 29 -5.32 -6.65 -1.10
N TYR A 30 -6.39 -6.06 -1.64
CA TYR A 30 -7.75 -6.29 -1.20
C TYR A 30 -8.15 -7.77 -1.35
N PHE A 31 -7.87 -8.38 -2.50
CA PHE A 31 -8.17 -9.81 -2.69
C PHE A 31 -7.36 -10.70 -1.76
N SER A 32 -6.07 -10.38 -1.58
CA SER A 32 -5.20 -11.10 -0.64
C SER A 32 -5.77 -11.09 0.78
N HIS A 33 -6.17 -9.90 1.26
CA HIS A 33 -6.76 -9.73 2.59
C HIS A 33 -8.07 -10.49 2.77
N GLN A 34 -8.97 -10.47 1.77
CA GLN A 34 -10.22 -11.24 1.81
C GLN A 34 -9.96 -12.75 1.88
N ILE A 35 -8.97 -13.24 1.13
CA ILE A 35 -8.57 -14.65 1.17
C ILE A 35 -8.02 -15.01 2.55
N PHE A 36 -7.19 -14.15 3.16
CA PHE A 36 -6.64 -14.40 4.49
C PHE A 36 -7.72 -14.39 5.59
N ILE A 37 -8.69 -13.48 5.53
CA ILE A 37 -9.83 -13.50 6.47
C ILE A 37 -10.61 -14.82 6.34
N GLY A 38 -10.92 -15.24 5.12
CA GLY A 38 -11.65 -16.49 4.88
C GLY A 38 -10.88 -17.73 5.34
N GLU A 39 -9.56 -17.77 5.09
CA GLU A 39 -8.72 -18.86 5.57
C GLU A 39 -8.57 -18.83 7.11
N LEU A 40 -8.49 -17.65 7.73
CA LEU A 40 -8.43 -17.52 9.18
C LEU A 40 -9.71 -18.08 9.83
N GLU A 41 -10.88 -17.71 9.33
CA GLU A 41 -12.17 -18.21 9.83
C GLU A 41 -12.26 -19.74 9.69
N ARG A 42 -11.81 -20.29 8.55
CA ARG A 42 -11.74 -21.73 8.32
C ARG A 42 -10.77 -22.42 9.28
N GLN A 43 -9.60 -21.84 9.55
CA GLN A 43 -8.63 -22.42 10.49
C GLN A 43 -9.17 -22.40 11.93
N ILE A 44 -9.86 -21.33 12.33
CA ILE A 44 -10.53 -21.24 13.63
C ILE A 44 -11.63 -22.30 13.76
N SER A 45 -12.45 -22.52 12.72
CA SER A 45 -13.51 -23.53 12.74
C SER A 45 -12.96 -24.94 12.92
N ILE A 46 -11.93 -25.32 12.14
CA ILE A 46 -11.26 -26.63 12.25
C ILE A 46 -10.62 -26.81 13.64
N CYS A 47 -10.03 -25.75 14.18
CA CYS A 47 -9.41 -25.76 15.49
C CYS A 47 -10.45 -25.99 16.60
N SER A 48 -11.62 -25.35 16.50
CA SER A 48 -12.73 -25.50 17.45
C SER A 48 -13.37 -26.90 17.40
N GLU A 49 -13.51 -27.50 16.22
CA GLU A 49 -14.01 -28.88 16.05
C GLU A 49 -13.06 -29.92 16.69
N SER A 50 -11.76 -29.63 16.72
CA SER A 50 -10.76 -30.47 17.37
C SER A 50 -10.77 -30.36 18.91
N SER A 51 -11.75 -29.70 19.53
CA SER A 51 -11.91 -29.57 20.99
C SER A 51 -10.72 -28.91 21.72
N LYS A 52 -10.00 -28.01 21.04
CA LYS A 52 -8.96 -27.16 21.66
C LYS A 52 -9.48 -25.74 21.82
N GLU A 53 -9.01 -25.01 22.84
CA GLU A 53 -9.31 -23.58 22.96
C GLU A 53 -8.59 -22.83 21.82
N CYS A 54 -9.38 -22.24 20.91
CA CYS A 54 -8.91 -21.55 19.71
C CYS A 54 -9.29 -20.06 19.70
N GLY A 55 -9.63 -19.51 20.86
CA GLY A 55 -9.85 -18.07 21.03
C GLY A 55 -8.55 -17.31 20.79
N LEU A 56 -8.57 -16.42 19.79
CA LEU A 56 -7.41 -15.63 19.35
C LEU A 56 -6.76 -14.87 20.51
N ASP A 57 -7.59 -14.35 21.41
CA ASP A 57 -7.26 -13.67 22.65
C ASP A 57 -6.41 -14.52 23.60
N LYS A 58 -6.69 -15.82 23.69
CA LYS A 58 -5.90 -16.76 24.49
C LYS A 58 -4.65 -17.23 23.75
N LEU A 59 -4.71 -17.41 22.43
CA LEU A 59 -3.57 -17.86 21.63
C LEU A 59 -2.42 -16.86 21.65
N ILE A 60 -2.71 -15.56 21.55
CA ILE A 60 -1.70 -14.48 21.59
C ILE A 60 -0.99 -14.42 22.96
N SER A 61 -1.64 -14.93 24.02
CA SER A 61 -1.07 -15.00 25.38
C SER A 61 -0.16 -16.21 25.63
N ILE A 62 -0.16 -17.20 24.73
CA ILE A 62 0.66 -18.41 24.82
C ILE A 62 1.95 -18.19 24.02
N SER A 63 3.10 -18.64 24.54
CA SER A 63 4.36 -18.52 23.80
C SER A 63 4.34 -19.35 22.52
N THR A 64 4.84 -18.79 21.42
CA THR A 64 4.87 -19.38 20.06
C THR A 64 5.43 -20.80 20.00
N GLU A 65 6.32 -21.18 20.93
CA GLU A 65 6.92 -22.51 21.02
C GLU A 65 5.99 -23.59 21.60
N LEU A 66 4.93 -23.18 22.32
CA LEU A 66 3.91 -24.06 22.90
C LEU A 66 2.66 -24.22 22.01
N LEU A 67 2.58 -23.46 20.91
CA LEU A 67 1.44 -23.50 20.00
C LEU A 67 1.56 -24.67 19.01
N ASN A 68 0.44 -25.35 18.80
CA ASN A 68 0.30 -26.36 17.75
C ASN A 68 0.40 -25.69 16.37
N ALA A 69 0.78 -26.44 15.32
CA ALA A 69 0.93 -25.94 13.95
C ALA A 69 -0.30 -25.16 13.45
N ASN A 70 -1.52 -25.63 13.74
CA ASN A 70 -2.75 -24.93 13.37
C ASN A 70 -2.94 -23.61 14.13
N GLN A 71 -2.51 -23.54 15.38
CA GLN A 71 -2.61 -22.34 16.21
C GLN A 71 -1.55 -21.30 15.82
N ALA A 72 -0.34 -21.75 15.48
CA ALA A 72 0.71 -20.89 14.93
C ALA A 72 0.27 -20.26 13.60
N LYS A 73 -0.36 -21.06 12.72
CA LYS A 73 -0.91 -20.57 11.45
C LYS A 73 -2.01 -19.51 11.64
N ILE A 74 -2.87 -19.66 12.66
CA ILE A 74 -3.89 -18.66 13.01
C ILE A 74 -3.25 -17.31 13.40
N ILE A 75 -2.21 -17.33 14.25
CA ILE A 75 -1.49 -16.12 14.66
C ILE A 75 -0.78 -15.46 13.47
N GLU A 76 -0.17 -16.25 12.58
CA GLU A 76 0.48 -15.72 11.38
C GLU A 76 -0.52 -15.02 10.45
N LEU A 77 -1.69 -15.64 10.24
CA LEU A 77 -2.75 -15.04 9.43
C LEU A 77 -3.31 -13.76 10.03
N ASP A 78 -3.47 -13.71 11.36
CA ASP A 78 -3.90 -12.50 12.07
C ASP A 78 -2.90 -11.35 11.91
N LEU A 79 -1.60 -11.63 12.06
CA LEU A 79 -0.54 -10.63 11.83
C LEU A 79 -0.52 -10.12 10.38
N LEU A 80 -0.78 -10.99 9.40
CA LEU A 80 -0.89 -10.61 7.99
C LEU A 80 -2.10 -9.71 7.72
N ILE A 81 -3.23 -9.98 8.39
CA ILE A 81 -4.44 -9.16 8.33
C ILE A 81 -4.18 -7.78 8.95
N ASP A 82 -3.54 -7.70 10.12
CA ASP A 82 -3.24 -6.43 10.79
C ASP A 82 -2.24 -5.57 9.97
N SER A 83 -1.29 -6.24 9.31
CA SER A 83 -0.35 -5.64 8.36
C SER A 83 -1.01 -4.99 7.13
N TYR A 84 -2.26 -5.34 6.81
CA TYR A 84 -2.97 -4.83 5.63
C TYR A 84 -2.98 -3.30 5.54
N TYR A 85 -3.21 -2.62 6.68
CA TYR A 85 -3.22 -1.16 6.70
C TYR A 85 -1.85 -0.56 6.31
N GLN A 86 -0.75 -1.16 6.79
CA GLN A 86 0.58 -0.72 6.41
C GLN A 86 0.83 -0.92 4.91
N SER A 87 0.30 -1.99 4.33
CA SER A 87 0.42 -2.25 2.89
C SER A 87 -0.36 -1.24 2.04
N LEU A 88 -1.56 -0.86 2.47
CA LEU A 88 -2.31 0.23 1.85
C LEU A 88 -1.54 1.55 1.87
N MET A 89 -0.90 1.88 3.00
CA MET A 89 -0.07 3.09 3.13
C MET A 89 1.14 3.05 2.19
N LYS A 90 1.78 1.88 2.02
CA LYS A 90 2.88 1.71 1.05
C LYS A 90 2.41 1.94 -0.39
N THR A 91 1.23 1.42 -0.75
CA THR A 91 0.63 1.64 -2.07
C THR A 91 0.37 3.12 -2.34
N LEU A 92 -0.17 3.84 -1.35
CA LEU A 92 -0.36 5.30 -1.44
C LEU A 92 0.98 6.05 -1.60
N LEU A 93 2.00 5.65 -0.86
CA LEU A 93 3.34 6.25 -0.95
C LEU A 93 3.93 6.09 -2.35
N ILE A 94 3.80 4.91 -2.96
CA ILE A 94 4.23 4.67 -4.34
C ILE A 94 3.53 5.65 -5.27
N PHE A 95 2.22 5.82 -5.16
CA PHE A 95 1.48 6.77 -6.00
C PHE A 95 1.98 8.21 -5.84
N ILE A 96 2.23 8.65 -4.60
CA ILE A 96 2.78 9.98 -4.31
C ILE A 96 4.15 10.16 -4.98
N VAL A 97 5.02 9.14 -4.94
CA VAL A 97 6.33 9.21 -5.62
C VAL A 97 6.17 9.41 -7.13
N PHE A 98 5.24 8.70 -7.77
CA PHE A 98 4.95 8.91 -9.20
C PHE A 98 4.48 10.33 -9.50
N LEU A 99 3.63 10.91 -8.65
CA LEU A 99 3.19 12.31 -8.77
C LEU A 99 4.36 13.29 -8.64
N LEU A 100 5.23 13.07 -7.65
CA LEU A 100 6.40 13.93 -7.43
C LEU A 100 7.34 13.91 -8.63
N ILE A 101 7.61 12.73 -9.20
CA ILE A 101 8.43 12.60 -10.41
C ILE A 101 7.77 13.33 -11.59
N GLY A 102 6.47 13.13 -11.79
CA GLY A 102 5.70 13.79 -12.85
C GLY A 102 5.73 15.33 -12.74
N CYS A 103 5.84 15.88 -11.54
CA CYS A 103 5.90 17.32 -11.29
C CYS A 103 7.26 17.97 -11.57
N ILE A 104 8.36 17.19 -11.67
CA ILE A 104 9.72 17.75 -11.85
C ILE A 104 9.82 18.70 -13.06
N PRO A 105 9.32 18.35 -14.26
CA PRO A 105 9.41 19.25 -15.41
C PRO A 105 8.57 20.51 -15.26
N LEU A 106 7.41 20.42 -14.58
CA LEU A 106 6.56 21.58 -14.29
C LEU A 106 7.26 22.56 -13.35
N LEU A 107 7.88 22.06 -12.28
CA LEU A 107 8.65 22.88 -11.35
C LEU A 107 9.85 23.53 -12.02
N LYS A 108 10.52 22.81 -12.92
CA LYS A 108 11.64 23.32 -13.71
C LYS A 108 11.19 24.46 -14.64
N ASP A 109 10.08 24.30 -15.35
CA ASP A 109 9.52 25.34 -16.23
C ASP A 109 9.17 26.60 -15.43
N ILE A 110 8.47 26.44 -14.29
CA ILE A 110 8.12 27.55 -13.38
C ILE A 110 9.37 28.26 -12.86
N TYR A 111 10.39 27.50 -12.45
CA TYR A 111 11.65 28.06 -11.96
C TYR A 111 12.37 28.91 -13.01
N TYR A 112 12.45 28.45 -14.27
CA TYR A 112 13.06 29.24 -15.34
C TYR A 112 12.25 30.49 -15.67
N GLU A 113 10.92 30.42 -15.65
CA GLU A 113 10.06 31.58 -15.89
C GLU A 113 10.26 32.65 -14.80
N ILE A 114 10.26 32.25 -13.53
CA ILE A 114 10.53 33.16 -12.40
C ILE A 114 11.93 33.78 -12.52
N ARG A 115 12.96 32.97 -12.81
CA ARG A 115 14.34 33.46 -12.97
C ARG A 115 14.46 34.45 -14.12
N SER A 116 13.78 34.20 -15.23
CA SER A 116 13.77 35.10 -16.39
C SER A 116 13.12 36.44 -16.04
N HIS A 117 11.98 36.42 -15.34
CA HIS A 117 11.30 37.64 -14.91
C HIS A 117 12.12 38.48 -13.93
N ILE A 118 12.84 37.85 -12.99
CA ILE A 118 13.72 38.56 -12.06
C ILE A 118 14.90 39.21 -12.79
N ASN A 119 15.51 38.51 -13.76
CA ASN A 119 16.62 39.05 -14.53
C ASN A 119 16.22 40.19 -15.48
N LEU A 120 14.96 40.28 -15.89
CA LEU A 120 14.44 41.38 -16.72
C LEU A 120 14.12 42.65 -15.92
N HIS A 121 13.95 42.53 -14.60
CA HIS A 121 13.65 43.63 -13.70
C HIS A 121 14.88 44.25 -13.02
N ARG A 122 16.08 43.75 -13.33
CA ARG A 122 17.38 44.25 -12.87
C ARG A 122 18.10 44.98 -14.01
#